data_AF-A0A652NNF5-F1
#
_entry.id   AF-A0A652NNF5-F1
#
_cell.length_a   1.000
_cell.length_b   1.000
_cell.length_c   1.000
_cell.angle_alpha   90.00
_cell.angle_beta   90.00
_cell.angle_gamma   90.00
#
_symmetry.space_group_name_H-M   'P 1'
#
loop_
_entity.id
_entity.type
_entity.pdbx_description
1 polymer ?
#
loop_
_entity_poly.entity_id
_entity_poly.type
_entity_poly.pdbx_seq_one_letter_code
_entity_poly.pdbx_strand_id
1 'polypeptide(L)'
;MPQHHLTAALRDFFCEHTASKSRVLALVGHQDGPDSLQAVLTCREPEPAQRAAELLRALRSGFSAPLEDRIEDLYGRLPDAPAASFRQAVARARRNLAGRRGITLQLARTLGRLRRQEVLRRPGSASGRH
;
A
#
# COMPACT_ATOMS: atom_id res chain seq x y z
N MET A 1 -19.86 19.84 9.75
CA MET A 1 -18.71 19.74 8.81
C MET A 1 -18.31 18.28 8.71
N PRO A 2 -18.63 17.57 7.61
CA PRO A 2 -18.24 16.17 7.48
C PRO A 2 -16.72 16.12 7.34
N GLN A 3 -16.06 15.47 8.29
CA GLN A 3 -14.63 15.19 8.21
C GLN A 3 -14.45 14.15 7.10
N HIS A 4 -14.21 14.62 5.87
CA HIS A 4 -13.68 13.74 4.82
C HIS A 4 -12.37 13.20 5.36
N HIS A 5 -12.35 11.91 5.72
CA HIS A 5 -11.11 11.20 6.01
C HIS A 5 -10.30 11.19 4.71
N LEU A 6 -9.52 12.26 4.50
CA LEU A 6 -8.51 12.41 3.45
C LEU A 6 -7.67 11.14 3.45
N THR A 7 -7.96 10.25 2.50
CA THR A 7 -7.45 8.88 2.53
C THR A 7 -6.05 8.91 1.92
N ALA A 8 -5.09 9.34 2.74
CA ALA A 8 -3.72 9.53 2.33
C ALA A 8 -3.02 8.18 2.07
N ALA A 9 -2.77 7.89 0.80
CA ALA A 9 -2.28 6.59 0.33
C ALA A 9 -0.75 6.55 0.24
N LEU A 10 -0.13 5.49 0.75
CA LEU A 10 1.30 5.25 0.63
C LEU A 10 1.63 4.82 -0.80
N ARG A 11 2.35 5.70 -1.51
CA ARG A 11 2.76 5.52 -2.89
C ARG A 11 4.13 4.88 -2.99
N ASP A 12 5.13 5.33 -2.26
CA ASP A 12 6.47 4.74 -2.29
C ASP A 12 7.25 5.01 -1.01
N PHE A 13 8.43 4.41 -0.88
CA PHE A 13 9.35 4.65 0.23
C PHE A 13 10.75 4.94 -0.30
N PHE A 14 11.44 5.88 0.31
CA PHE A 14 12.81 6.28 -0.03
C PHE A 14 13.67 6.22 1.21
N CYS A 15 14.93 5.84 1.04
CA CYS A 15 15.92 5.91 2.09
C CYS A 15 16.86 7.08 1.78
N GLU A 16 16.99 8.01 2.71
CA GLU A 16 17.94 9.12 2.66
C GLU A 16 19.01 8.88 3.72
N HIS A 17 20.27 8.97 3.31
CA HIS A 17 21.41 8.86 4.21
C HIS A 17 22.13 10.20 4.30
N THR A 18 22.45 10.59 5.53
CA THR A 18 23.31 11.73 5.83
C THR A 18 24.41 11.26 6.77
N ALA A 19 25.46 12.06 6.94
CA ALA A 19 26.58 11.73 7.82
C ALA A 19 26.16 11.48 9.29
N SER A 20 25.02 12.02 9.75
CA SER A 20 24.56 11.93 11.15
C SER A 20 23.34 11.03 11.37
N LYS A 21 22.61 10.67 10.32
CA LYS A 21 21.38 9.87 10.40
C LYS A 21 20.94 9.31 9.05
N SER A 22 20.16 8.25 9.14
CA SER A 22 19.44 7.64 8.03
C SER A 22 17.93 7.75 8.27
N ARG A 23 17.18 8.05 7.21
CA ARG A 23 15.75 8.31 7.26
C ARG A 23 15.03 7.53 6.19
N VAL A 24 13.89 6.94 6.56
CA VAL A 24 12.94 6.42 5.57
C VAL A 24 11.82 7.43 5.41
N LEU A 25 11.63 7.88 4.18
CA LEU A 25 10.57 8.78 3.75
C LEU A 25 9.50 7.99 3.02
N ALA A 26 8.24 8.19 3.34
CA ALA A 26 7.12 7.69 2.57
C ALA A 26 6.58 8.79 1.66
N LEU A 27 6.44 8.47 0.37
CA LEU A 27 5.63 9.27 -0.54
C LEU A 27 4.16 8.98 -0.28
N VAL A 28 3.43 10.01 0.09
CA VAL A 28 2.02 9.95 0.45
C VAL A 28 1.24 10.73 -0.59
N GLY A 29 0.35 10.05 -1.31
CA GLY A 29 -0.59 10.69 -2.20
C GLY A 29 -1.90 11.01 -1.49
N HIS A 30 -2.42 12.20 -1.71
CA HIS A 30 -3.71 12.66 -1.20
C HIS A 30 -4.70 12.72 -2.36
N GLN A 31 -5.99 12.48 -2.09
CA GLN A 31 -6.99 12.46 -3.18
C GLN A 31 -7.17 13.84 -3.82
N ASP A 32 -7.13 14.89 -3.00
CA ASP A 32 -7.41 16.27 -3.41
C ASP A 32 -6.22 17.21 -3.17
N GLY A 33 -5.00 16.68 -3.08
CA GLY A 33 -3.82 17.45 -2.71
C GLY A 33 -2.53 16.95 -3.34
N PRO A 34 -1.47 17.77 -3.31
CA PRO A 34 -0.17 17.37 -3.85
C PRO A 34 0.41 16.20 -3.07
N ASP A 35 1.21 15.38 -3.74
CA ASP A 35 1.96 14.33 -3.06
C ASP A 35 2.93 14.96 -2.03
N SER A 36 3.04 14.32 -0.86
CA SER A 36 3.89 14.79 0.24
C SER A 36 4.87 13.71 0.67
N LEU A 37 6.08 14.10 1.05
CA LEU A 37 7.05 13.21 1.69
C LEU A 37 6.91 13.27 3.21
N GLN A 38 6.76 12.12 3.86
CA GLN A 38 6.66 12.01 5.31
C GLN A 38 7.75 11.10 5.85
N ALA A 39 8.50 11.54 6.86
CA ALA A 39 9.43 10.66 7.56
C ALA A 39 8.67 9.60 8.36
N VAL A 40 8.97 8.33 8.11
CA VAL A 40 8.33 7.17 8.76
C VAL A 40 9.31 6.35 9.61
N LEU A 41 10.61 6.59 9.45
CA LEU A 41 11.66 6.06 10.30
C LEU A 41 12.83 7.04 10.30
N THR A 42 13.47 7.21 11.45
CA THR A 42 14.76 7.89 11.57
C THR A 42 15.62 7.07 12.52
N CYS A 43 16.80 6.65 12.08
CA CYS A 43 17.78 5.95 12.90
C CYS A 43 19.19 6.44 12.55
N ARG A 44 20.19 6.07 13.35
CA ARG A 44 21.59 6.46 13.08
C ARG A 44 22.23 5.56 12.04
N GLU A 45 21.90 4.28 12.09
CA GLU A 45 22.53 3.25 11.26
C GLU A 45 21.88 3.18 9.86
N PRO A 46 22.70 3.11 8.79
CA PRO A 46 22.19 3.05 7.43
C PRO A 46 21.56 1.70 7.07
N GLU A 47 22.10 0.58 7.56
CA GLU A 47 21.60 -0.76 7.24
C GLU A 47 20.14 -0.97 7.70
N PRO A 48 19.76 -0.66 8.96
CA PRO A 48 18.36 -0.81 9.39
C PRO A 48 17.39 0.11 8.62
N ALA A 49 17.83 1.31 8.23
CA ALA A 49 17.00 2.23 7.44
C ALA A 49 16.73 1.67 6.03
N GLN A 50 17.77 1.19 5.37
CA GLN A 50 17.65 0.61 4.03
C GLN A 50 16.77 -0.64 4.05
N ARG A 51 16.99 -1.55 5.02
CA ARG A 51 16.18 -2.75 5.19
C ARG A 51 14.71 -2.40 5.50
N ALA A 52 14.45 -1.38 6.32
CA ALA A 52 13.10 -0.91 6.58
C ALA A 52 12.40 -0.42 5.29
N ALA A 53 13.09 0.36 4.45
CA ALA A 53 12.54 0.86 3.20
C ALA A 53 12.19 -0.30 2.24
N GLU A 54 13.07 -1.30 2.11
CA GLU A 54 12.83 -2.49 1.29
C GLU A 54 11.62 -3.29 1.75
N LEU A 55 11.50 -3.54 3.06
CA LEU A 55 10.36 -4.24 3.64
C LEU A 55 9.05 -3.49 3.41
N LEU A 56 9.05 -2.16 3.55
CA LEU A 56 7.87 -1.33 3.30
C LEU A 56 7.46 -1.33 1.82
N ARG A 57 8.44 -1.33 0.89
CA ARG A 57 8.17 -1.46 -0.56
C ARG A 57 7.61 -2.84 -0.90
N ALA A 58 8.16 -3.90 -0.32
CA ALA A 58 7.67 -5.28 -0.50
C ALA A 58 6.25 -5.45 0.06
N LEU A 59 5.97 -4.87 1.22
CA LEU A 59 4.64 -4.85 1.81
C LEU A 59 3.64 -4.12 0.90
N ARG A 60 4.03 -2.97 0.33
CA ARG A 60 3.21 -2.20 -0.62
C ARG A 60 2.91 -2.99 -1.89
N SER A 61 3.87 -3.72 -2.44
CA SER A 61 3.67 -4.53 -3.65
C SER A 61 2.81 -5.78 -3.40
N GLY A 62 2.50 -6.09 -2.14
CA GLY A 62 1.69 -7.24 -1.77
C GLY A 62 2.47 -8.55 -1.78
N PHE A 63 3.81 -8.49 -1.76
CA PHE A 63 4.66 -9.65 -1.59
C PHE A 63 4.50 -10.17 -0.15
N SER A 64 4.26 -11.48 0.02
CA SER A 64 3.81 -12.06 1.29
C SER A 64 4.74 -13.13 1.88
N ALA A 65 5.84 -13.48 1.22
CA ALA A 65 6.78 -14.51 1.70
C ALA A 65 7.95 -13.91 2.51
N PRO A 66 8.53 -14.68 3.44
CA PRO A 66 8.30 -14.50 4.88
C PRO A 66 8.63 -13.05 5.30
N LEU A 67 7.70 -12.15 4.99
CA LEU A 67 7.91 -10.71 5.18
C LEU A 67 7.75 -10.35 6.66
N GLU A 68 6.79 -11.01 7.33
CA GLU A 68 6.53 -10.90 8.75
C GLU A 68 7.78 -11.21 9.59
N ASP A 69 8.46 -12.33 9.37
CA ASP A 69 9.66 -12.69 10.14
C ASP A 69 10.77 -11.65 10.02
N ARG A 70 10.93 -11.07 8.81
CA ARG A 70 11.92 -10.02 8.56
C ARG A 70 11.53 -8.68 9.19
N ILE A 71 10.23 -8.39 9.27
CA ILE A 71 9.71 -7.21 9.96
C ILE A 71 9.93 -7.35 11.47
N GLU A 72 9.65 -8.52 12.05
CA GLU A 72 9.86 -8.79 13.47
C GLU A 72 11.35 -8.78 13.85
N ASP A 73 12.22 -9.38 13.04
CA ASP A 73 13.69 -9.28 13.20
C ASP A 73 14.15 -7.82 13.22
N LEU A 74 13.60 -6.97 12.34
CA LEU A 74 13.95 -5.56 12.31
C LEU A 74 13.41 -4.79 13.53
N TYR A 75 12.24 -5.15 14.08
CA TYR A 75 11.77 -4.55 15.33
C TYR A 75 12.71 -4.83 16.49
N GLY A 76 13.29 -6.04 16.57
CA GLY A 76 14.26 -6.40 17.61
C GLY A 76 15.59 -5.65 17.52
N ARG A 77 15.94 -5.10 16.35
CA ARG A 77 17.20 -4.38 16.11
C ARG A 77 17.08 -2.86 16.25
N LEU A 78 15.86 -2.32 16.13
CA LEU A 78 15.64 -0.88 16.19
C LEU A 78 15.48 -0.41 17.65
N PRO A 79 16.00 0.78 18.00
CA PRO A 79 15.66 1.41 19.28
C PRO A 79 14.15 1.69 19.37
N ASP A 80 13.61 1.82 20.58
CA ASP A 80 12.16 1.87 20.83
C ASP A 80 11.40 2.92 20.01
N ALA A 81 11.90 4.15 19.96
CA ALA A 81 11.25 5.23 19.21
C ALA A 81 11.24 4.99 17.68
N PRO A 82 12.38 4.64 17.05
CA PRO A 82 12.41 4.14 15.67
C PRO A 82 11.50 2.92 15.43
N ALA A 83 11.50 1.94 16.33
CA ALA A 83 10.68 0.74 16.21
C ALA A 83 9.18 1.06 16.23
N ALA A 84 8.74 1.98 17.12
CA ALA A 84 7.36 2.44 17.16
C ALA A 84 6.93 3.14 15.87
N SER A 85 7.79 3.99 15.32
CA SER A 85 7.54 4.69 14.04
C SER A 85 7.44 3.68 12.88
N PHE A 86 8.33 2.69 12.85
CA PHE A 86 8.29 1.62 11.86
C PHE A 86 7.01 0.77 11.97
N ARG A 87 6.57 0.42 13.20
CA ARG A 87 5.29 -0.29 13.44
C ARG A 87 4.10 0.48 12.86
N GLN A 88 4.05 1.78 13.07
CA GLN A 88 2.99 2.63 12.50
C GLN A 88 3.02 2.64 10.96
N ALA A 89 4.22 2.70 10.37
CA ALA A 89 4.40 2.64 8.93
C ALA A 89 3.91 1.31 8.33
N VAL A 90 4.28 0.18 8.95
CA VAL A 90 3.83 -1.17 8.56
C VAL A 90 2.31 -1.29 8.66
N ALA A 91 1.71 -0.85 9.77
CA ALA A 91 0.26 -0.87 9.95
C ALA A 91 -0.47 -0.02 8.90
N ARG A 92 0.08 1.14 8.55
CA ARG A 92 -0.48 1.99 7.49
C ARG A 92 -0.37 1.34 6.11
N ALA A 93 0.77 0.73 5.79
CA ALA A 93 0.98 0.02 4.52
C ALA A 93 0.03 -1.18 4.38
N ARG A 94 -0.19 -1.95 5.45
CA ARG A 94 -1.18 -3.05 5.49
C ARG A 94 -2.60 -2.56 5.20
N ARG A 95 -3.04 -1.47 5.84
CA ARG A 95 -4.36 -0.86 5.57
C ARG A 95 -4.51 -0.42 4.11
N ASN A 96 -3.43 0.15 3.53
CA ASN A 96 -3.40 0.57 2.13
C ASN A 96 -3.53 -0.61 1.17
N LEU A 97 -2.80 -1.70 1.43
CA LEU A 97 -2.88 -2.93 0.65
C LEU A 97 -4.28 -3.57 0.73
N ALA A 98 -4.86 -3.64 1.92
CA ALA A 98 -6.21 -4.16 2.13
C ALA A 98 -7.26 -3.35 1.36
N GLY A 99 -7.17 -2.01 1.41
CA GLY A 99 -8.03 -1.11 0.64
C GLY A 99 -7.92 -1.34 -0.87
N ARG A 100 -6.69 -1.47 -1.41
CA ARG A 100 -6.47 -1.77 -2.84
C ARG A 100 -7.09 -3.11 -3.25
N ARG A 101 -6.89 -4.17 -2.46
CA ARG A 101 -7.48 -5.50 -2.72
C ARG A 101 -9.01 -5.45 -2.71
N GLY A 102 -9.60 -4.72 -1.77
CA GLY A 102 -11.06 -4.52 -1.71
C GLY A 102 -11.63 -3.87 -2.98
N ILE A 103 -10.97 -2.80 -3.46
CA ILE A 103 -11.35 -2.10 -4.70
C ILE A 103 -11.26 -3.05 -5.90
N THR A 104 -10.16 -3.78 -6.06
CA THR A 104 -9.97 -4.73 -7.17
C THR A 104 -11.05 -5.82 -7.17
N LEU A 105 -11.37 -6.38 -6.00
CA LEU A 105 -12.44 -7.39 -5.88
C LEU A 105 -13.82 -6.82 -6.22
N GLN A 106 -14.11 -5.59 -5.79
CA GLN A 106 -15.37 -4.94 -6.11
C GLN A 106 -15.52 -4.66 -7.61
N LEU A 107 -14.46 -4.17 -8.26
CA LEU A 107 -14.41 -3.97 -9.72
C LEU A 107 -14.62 -5.29 -10.48
N ALA A 108 -13.92 -6.35 -10.11
CA ALA A 108 -14.08 -7.67 -10.74
C ALA A 108 -15.53 -8.19 -10.64
N ARG A 109 -16.17 -8.02 -9.48
CA ARG A 109 -17.59 -8.38 -9.29
C ARG A 109 -18.53 -7.54 -10.15
N THR A 110 -18.29 -6.23 -10.24
CA THR A 110 -19.12 -5.32 -11.06
C THR A 110 -18.98 -5.63 -12.55
N LEU A 111 -17.76 -5.82 -13.05
CA LEU A 111 -17.52 -6.23 -14.44
C LEU A 111 -18.16 -7.60 -14.74
N GLY A 112 -18.07 -8.55 -13.81
CA GLY A 112 -18.74 -9.85 -13.92
C GLY A 112 -20.27 -9.77 -13.97
N ARG A 113 -20.89 -8.76 -13.34
CA ARG A 113 -22.33 -8.49 -13.44
C ARG A 113 -22.71 -7.84 -14.76
N LEU A 114 -21.94 -6.84 -15.20
CA LEU A 114 -22.16 -6.17 -16.49
C LEU A 114 -22.07 -7.15 -17.66
N ARG A 115 -21.05 -8.03 -17.66
CA ARG A 115 -20.89 -9.07 -18.68
C ARG A 115 -22.08 -10.06 -18.71
N ARG A 116 -22.67 -10.40 -17.56
CA ARG A 116 -23.87 -11.26 -17.52
C ARG A 116 -25.12 -10.53 -18.06
N GLN A 117 -25.24 -9.23 -17.82
CA GLN A 117 -26.34 -8.42 -18.37
C GLN A 117 -26.24 -8.25 -19.89
N GLU A 118 -25.03 -8.15 -20.45
CA GLU A 118 -24.82 -8.12 -21.91
C GLU A 118 -25.20 -9.44 -22.58
N VAL A 119 -24.94 -10.59 -21.95
CA VAL A 119 -25.34 -11.91 -22.48
C VAL A 119 -26.86 -12.07 -22.52
N LEU A 120 -27.58 -11.55 -21.53
CA LEU A 120 -29.05 -11.57 -21.47
C LEU A 120 -29.71 -10.56 -22.43
N ARG A 121 -28.96 -9.60 -22.97
CA ARG A 121 -29.45 -8.58 -23.91
C ARG A 121 -29.22 -8.89 -25.38
N ARG A 122 -28.68 -10.07 -25.73
CA ARG A 122 -28.70 -10.55 -27.12
C ARG A 122 -30.04 -11.25 -27.39
N PRO A 123 -31.04 -10.60 -28.02
CA PRO A 123 -32.18 -11.34 -28.55
C PRO A 123 -31.63 -12.33 -29.58
N GLY A 124 -32.07 -13.58 -29.49
CA GLY A 124 -31.76 -14.58 -30.51
C GLY A 124 -32.10 -13.99 -31.88
N SER A 125 -31.09 -13.87 -32.74
CA SER A 125 -31.29 -13.64 -34.16
C SER A 125 -32.28 -14.69 -34.63
N ALA A 126 -33.49 -14.24 -34.96
CA ALA A 126 -34.55 -15.03 -35.53
C ALA A 126 -33.98 -15.83 -36.71
N SER A 127 -33.85 -17.14 -36.55
CA SER A 127 -33.66 -18.05 -37.67
C SER A 127 -35.03 -18.28 -38.30
N GLY A 128 -35.49 -17.29 -39.06
CA GLY A 128 -36.47 -17.51 -40.11
C GLY A 128 -35.74 -18.09 -41.32
N ARG A 129 -36.02 -19.34 -41.68
CA ARG A 129 -35.83 -19.82 -43.05
C ARG A 129 -37.04 -20.65 -43.46
N HIS A 130 -37.61 -20.13 -44.54
CA HIS A 130 -38.52 -20.71 -45.52
C HIS A 130 -38.22 -22.17 -45.87
#